data_AF-A0A9E3QFU1-F1
#
_entry.id   AF-A0A9E3QFU1-F1
#
_cell.length_a   1.000
_cell.length_b   1.000
_cell.length_c   1.000
_cell.angle_alpha   90.00
_cell.angle_beta   90.00
_cell.angle_gamma   90.00
#
_symmetry.space_group_name_H-M   'P 1'
#
loop_
_entity.id
_entity.type
_entity.pdbx_description
1 polymer ?
#
loop_
_entity_poly.entity_id
_entity_poly.type
_entity_poly.pdbx_seq_one_letter_code
_entity_poly.pdbx_strand_id
1 'polypeptide(L)'
;IFDDSPEHILAGRSILLIAEDESQNTIRVRPPERGGYGLDAMWNDDFHHAAVVALTGRSEAYYSDYQGSPQELISAIKWGFLFQGQYFSWQKKRRGTPTFGLPASAFITYLENHDQMSNSARGDRLRTLTSPGRYKALTATWLLAPGTPMFFQGQEYGASRPFLYFADHIDTLARLVQKGRSEFLGQFRSIAHSEVAQCLPDPAAPETFGKSKLDPTERANYKEIYALHNDLLKLRREDSIFSAQRADRIQGAVIGPEAFLLRYFGAGNDCRLLIVNLGRDLFPNPTSEPLMAPPAGQRWAMLWYSEHPRYGGCGAPPFEVETHWRIPGHAALVLRPVPEEPEEGP
;
A
#
# COMPACT_ATOMS: atom_id res chain seq x y z
N ILE A 1 -5.26 -26.99 -11.99
CA ILE A 1 -6.41 -26.89 -12.93
C ILE A 1 -6.49 -28.24 -13.61
N PHE A 2 -7.54 -29.01 -13.35
CA PHE A 2 -7.78 -30.26 -14.06
C PHE A 2 -8.67 -29.90 -15.25
N ASP A 3 -8.17 -30.11 -16.47
CA ASP A 3 -8.87 -29.85 -17.73
C ASP A 3 -8.62 -31.09 -18.58
N ASP A 4 -9.70 -31.83 -18.85
CA ASP A 4 -9.74 -33.10 -19.57
C ASP A 4 -10.24 -32.94 -21.01
N SER A 5 -10.26 -31.71 -21.53
CA SER A 5 -10.67 -31.42 -22.90
C SER A 5 -9.61 -31.84 -23.95
N PRO A 6 -10.03 -32.32 -25.13
CA PRO A 6 -9.13 -32.83 -26.18
C PRO A 6 -8.27 -31.75 -26.86
N GLU A 7 -8.68 -30.48 -26.77
CA GLU A 7 -7.86 -29.30 -27.09
C GLU A 7 -7.90 -28.38 -25.87
N HIS A 8 -6.78 -28.29 -25.14
CA HIS A 8 -6.64 -27.29 -24.08
C HIS A 8 -6.86 -25.90 -24.68
N ILE A 9 -7.97 -25.25 -24.30
CA ILE A 9 -8.39 -23.90 -24.74
C ILE A 9 -7.33 -22.82 -24.39
N LEU A 10 -6.32 -23.21 -23.61
CA LEU A 10 -5.23 -22.37 -23.10
C LEU A 10 -3.92 -22.55 -23.88
N ALA A 11 -3.84 -23.45 -24.85
CA ALA A 11 -2.64 -23.64 -25.67
C ALA A 11 -2.25 -22.33 -26.36
N GLY A 12 -1.07 -21.79 -26.02
CA GLY A 12 -0.51 -20.56 -26.59
C GLY A 12 -0.76 -19.26 -25.82
N ARG A 13 -1.40 -19.29 -24.64
CA ARG A 13 -1.56 -18.10 -23.77
C ARG A 13 -0.66 -18.17 -22.54
N SER A 14 -0.09 -17.03 -22.14
CA SER A 14 0.53 -16.89 -20.82
C SER A 14 -0.57 -16.83 -19.76
N ILE A 15 -0.51 -17.73 -18.78
CA ILE A 15 -1.43 -17.78 -17.64
C ILE A 15 -0.66 -17.31 -16.41
N LEU A 16 -1.25 -16.39 -15.64
CA LEU A 16 -0.72 -15.98 -14.34
C LEU A 16 -1.53 -16.65 -13.23
N LEU A 17 -0.84 -17.27 -12.27
CA LEU A 17 -1.42 -17.87 -11.08
C LEU A 17 -0.96 -17.10 -9.84
N ILE A 18 -1.92 -16.58 -9.09
CA ILE A 18 -1.67 -15.76 -7.90
C ILE A 18 -2.29 -16.46 -6.68
N ALA A 19 -1.53 -16.55 -5.60
CA ALA A 19 -2.00 -17.14 -4.36
C ALA A 19 -2.33 -16.07 -3.30
N GLU A 20 -3.48 -16.21 -2.67
CA GLU A 20 -3.74 -15.66 -1.34
C GLU A 20 -3.34 -16.73 -0.31
N ASP A 21 -2.35 -16.43 0.53
CA ASP A 21 -1.84 -17.40 1.51
C ASP A 21 -1.26 -16.71 2.74
N GLU A 22 -2.01 -16.80 3.83
CA GLU A 22 -1.68 -16.22 5.12
C GLU A 22 -0.37 -16.77 5.72
N SER A 23 0.09 -17.96 5.31
CA SER A 23 1.35 -18.51 5.80
C SER A 23 2.60 -17.80 5.26
N GLN A 24 2.46 -17.02 4.16
CA GLN A 24 3.56 -16.33 3.49
C GLN A 24 4.75 -17.24 3.13
N ASN A 25 4.44 -18.50 2.82
CA ASN A 25 5.45 -19.48 2.49
C ASN A 25 5.88 -19.34 1.02
N THR A 26 7.11 -18.94 0.78
CA THR A 26 7.61 -18.61 -0.54
C THR A 26 7.68 -19.81 -1.48
N ILE A 27 7.59 -21.06 -1.00
CA ILE A 27 7.56 -22.26 -1.85
C ILE A 27 6.49 -22.15 -2.96
N ARG A 28 5.42 -21.39 -2.74
CA ARG A 28 4.37 -21.12 -3.73
C ARG A 28 4.95 -20.46 -4.99
N VAL A 29 5.74 -19.39 -4.82
CA VAL A 29 6.31 -18.58 -5.91
C VAL A 29 7.73 -18.96 -6.29
N ARG A 30 8.34 -19.91 -5.58
CA ARG A 30 9.65 -20.46 -5.99
C ARG A 30 9.46 -21.31 -7.25
N PRO A 31 10.45 -21.31 -8.16
CA PRO A 31 10.38 -22.12 -9.37
C PRO A 31 10.45 -23.63 -9.04
N PRO A 32 9.82 -24.51 -9.85
CA PRO A 32 9.85 -25.96 -9.62
C PRO A 32 11.26 -26.55 -9.56
N GLU A 33 12.21 -25.99 -10.31
CA GLU A 33 13.63 -26.40 -10.30
C GLU A 33 14.30 -26.17 -8.95
N ARG A 34 13.69 -25.35 -8.08
CA ARG A 34 14.11 -25.11 -6.69
C ARG A 34 13.11 -25.67 -5.67
N GLY A 35 12.28 -26.62 -6.08
CA GLY A 35 11.29 -27.30 -5.23
C GLY A 35 10.04 -26.48 -4.92
N GLY A 36 9.77 -25.41 -5.66
CA GLY A 36 8.55 -24.60 -5.52
C GLY A 36 7.39 -25.02 -6.42
N TYR A 37 6.27 -24.32 -6.31
CA TYR A 37 5.06 -24.57 -7.11
C TYR A 37 4.99 -23.73 -8.38
N GLY A 38 5.86 -22.73 -8.55
CA GLY A 38 5.92 -21.90 -9.75
C GLY A 38 4.73 -20.95 -9.94
N LEU A 39 4.05 -20.53 -8.85
CA LEU A 39 3.07 -19.44 -8.92
C LEU A 39 3.77 -18.11 -9.25
N ASP A 40 3.06 -17.21 -9.92
CA ASP A 40 3.63 -15.93 -10.39
C ASP A 40 3.72 -14.89 -9.27
N ALA A 41 2.74 -14.90 -8.34
CA ALA A 41 2.71 -13.95 -7.23
C ALA A 41 1.91 -14.43 -6.03
N MET A 42 2.10 -13.74 -4.90
CA MET A 42 1.33 -13.90 -3.68
C MET A 42 0.83 -12.55 -3.18
N TRP A 43 -0.33 -12.55 -2.52
CA TRP A 43 -0.82 -11.38 -1.78
C TRP A 43 0.11 -11.06 -0.61
N ASN A 44 0.48 -9.78 -0.48
CA ASN A 44 1.35 -9.26 0.58
C ASN A 44 0.56 -8.41 1.57
N ASP A 45 -0.14 -9.10 2.46
CA ASP A 45 -0.92 -8.52 3.55
C ASP A 45 -0.05 -7.74 4.54
N ASP A 46 1.25 -8.03 4.65
CA ASP A 46 2.13 -7.30 5.57
C ASP A 46 2.29 -5.83 5.19
N PHE A 47 2.39 -5.55 3.87
CA PHE A 47 2.41 -4.17 3.39
C PHE A 47 1.11 -3.45 3.77
N HIS A 48 -0.03 -4.11 3.54
CA HIS A 48 -1.35 -3.59 3.87
C HIS A 48 -1.48 -3.33 5.38
N HIS A 49 -1.16 -4.31 6.23
CA HIS A 49 -1.28 -4.18 7.67
C HIS A 49 -0.39 -3.06 8.23
N ALA A 50 0.87 -2.99 7.80
CA ALA A 50 1.75 -1.89 8.18
C ALA A 50 1.19 -0.53 7.73
N ALA A 51 0.66 -0.44 6.50
CA ALA A 51 0.07 0.80 6.00
C ALA A 51 -1.19 1.21 6.78
N VAL A 52 -2.09 0.27 7.12
CA VAL A 52 -3.30 0.57 7.90
C VAL A 52 -2.96 1.02 9.31
N VAL A 53 -2.02 0.38 10.00
CA VAL A 53 -1.55 0.83 11.31
C VAL A 53 -0.93 2.22 11.19
N ALA A 54 -0.09 2.44 10.17
CA ALA A 54 0.51 3.75 9.90
C ALA A 54 -0.51 4.84 9.56
N LEU A 55 -1.70 4.51 9.04
CA LEU A 55 -2.71 5.50 8.66
C LEU A 55 -3.72 5.77 9.78
N THR A 56 -4.06 4.76 10.58
CA THR A 56 -5.16 4.82 11.55
C THR A 56 -4.68 4.86 13.00
N GLY A 57 -3.44 4.45 13.26
CA GLY A 57 -2.89 4.27 14.61
C GLY A 57 -3.51 3.09 15.38
N ARG A 58 -4.33 2.25 14.74
CA ARG A 58 -5.01 1.11 15.38
C ARG A 58 -4.31 -0.20 15.03
N SER A 59 -3.99 -1.01 16.04
CA SER A 59 -3.29 -2.29 15.91
C SER A 59 -3.98 -3.43 16.68
N GLU A 60 -5.26 -3.65 16.40
CA GLU A 60 -6.05 -4.74 17.01
C GLU A 60 -6.05 -6.02 16.15
N ALA A 61 -6.37 -7.16 16.78
CA ALA A 61 -6.40 -8.46 16.12
C ALA A 61 -5.11 -8.76 15.34
N TYR A 62 -5.20 -9.19 14.08
CA TYR A 62 -4.03 -9.47 13.25
C TYR A 62 -3.16 -8.23 12.97
N TYR A 63 -3.63 -7.00 13.20
CA TYR A 63 -2.78 -5.80 13.13
C TYR A 63 -1.84 -5.65 14.34
N SER A 64 -2.00 -6.44 15.42
CA SER A 64 -1.24 -6.25 16.67
C SER A 64 0.26 -6.51 16.57
N ASP A 65 0.69 -7.25 15.55
CA ASP A 65 2.10 -7.54 15.29
C ASP A 65 2.77 -6.50 14.35
N TYR A 66 2.06 -5.44 13.97
CA TYR A 66 2.56 -4.37 13.11
C TYR A 66 2.58 -3.04 13.87
N GLN A 67 3.66 -2.28 13.70
CA GLN A 67 3.85 -0.98 14.35
C GLN A 67 3.40 0.19 13.48
N GLY A 68 3.22 -0.02 12.17
CA GLY A 68 3.01 1.05 11.21
C GLY A 68 4.21 1.98 11.10
N SER A 69 5.40 1.47 11.42
CA SER A 69 6.61 2.31 11.50
C SER A 69 7.20 2.60 10.12
N PRO A 70 7.93 3.71 9.95
CA PRO A 70 8.68 3.98 8.73
C PRO A 70 9.61 2.81 8.33
N GLN A 71 10.22 2.13 9.30
CA GLN A 71 11.09 0.98 9.05
C GLN A 71 10.32 -0.23 8.49
N GLU A 72 9.11 -0.52 8.96
CA GLU A 72 8.27 -1.58 8.41
C GLU A 72 7.89 -1.28 6.97
N LEU A 73 7.46 -0.04 6.66
CA LEU A 73 7.12 0.34 5.29
C LEU A 73 8.31 0.22 4.34
N ILE A 74 9.50 0.69 4.74
CA ILE A 74 10.74 0.49 3.95
C ILE A 74 11.00 -1.01 3.76
N SER A 75 10.86 -1.81 4.82
CA SER A 75 11.18 -3.23 4.79
C SER A 75 10.22 -4.02 3.91
N ALA A 76 8.92 -3.75 3.97
CA ALA A 76 7.91 -4.39 3.13
C ALA A 76 8.13 -4.08 1.63
N ILE A 77 8.57 -2.85 1.33
CA ILE A 77 8.87 -2.42 -0.05
C ILE A 77 10.13 -3.10 -0.58
N LYS A 78 11.18 -3.24 0.23
CA LYS A 78 12.46 -3.83 -0.18
C LYS A 78 12.44 -5.36 -0.18
N TRP A 79 11.75 -5.96 0.78
CA TRP A 79 11.87 -7.38 1.10
C TRP A 79 10.56 -8.16 0.91
N GLY A 80 9.48 -7.53 0.46
CA GLY A 80 8.19 -8.19 0.28
C GLY A 80 7.51 -8.41 1.63
N PHE A 81 7.45 -9.66 2.10
CA PHE A 81 6.89 -9.98 3.42
C PHE A 81 7.77 -9.42 4.55
N LEU A 82 7.15 -8.90 5.60
CA LEU A 82 7.81 -8.54 6.86
C LEU A 82 8.13 -9.80 7.67
N PHE A 83 7.18 -10.75 7.71
CA PHE A 83 7.36 -12.04 8.36
C PHE A 83 7.97 -13.05 7.39
N GLN A 84 9.19 -13.48 7.71
CA GLN A 84 10.01 -14.40 6.92
C GLN A 84 10.58 -15.55 7.78
N GLY A 85 9.95 -15.82 8.92
CA GLY A 85 10.34 -16.84 9.91
C GLY A 85 10.38 -16.33 11.36
N GLN A 86 10.14 -15.04 11.58
CA GLN A 86 9.99 -14.43 12.91
C GLN A 86 8.73 -14.98 13.60
N TYR A 87 8.67 -14.83 14.92
CA TYR A 87 7.49 -15.17 15.70
C TYR A 87 6.37 -14.16 15.42
N PHE A 88 5.17 -14.65 15.12
CA PHE A 88 3.97 -13.88 14.88
C PHE A 88 3.03 -14.12 16.07
N SER A 89 2.89 -13.11 16.94
CA SER A 89 2.25 -13.23 18.25
C SER A 89 0.76 -13.57 18.12
N TRP A 90 0.09 -13.03 17.11
CA TRP A 90 -1.32 -13.25 16.83
C TRP A 90 -1.65 -14.73 16.64
N GLN A 91 -0.85 -15.45 15.85
CA GLN A 91 -1.03 -16.89 15.61
C GLN A 91 -0.18 -17.78 16.52
N LYS A 92 0.62 -17.19 17.42
CA LYS A 92 1.49 -17.87 18.39
C LYS A 92 2.44 -18.90 17.75
N LYS A 93 2.97 -18.58 16.56
CA LYS A 93 3.90 -19.44 15.81
C LYS A 93 4.82 -18.59 14.94
N ARG A 94 5.84 -19.21 14.35
CA ARG A 94 6.64 -18.56 13.31
C ARG A 94 5.82 -18.43 12.02
N ARG A 95 5.93 -17.31 11.33
CA ARG A 95 5.21 -17.01 10.07
C ARG A 95 6.18 -16.64 8.95
N GLY A 96 5.88 -17.07 7.74
CA GLY A 96 6.63 -16.74 6.54
C GLY A 96 7.94 -17.50 6.37
N THR A 97 8.59 -17.25 5.24
CA THR A 97 9.90 -17.80 4.87
C THR A 97 10.71 -16.72 4.12
N PRO A 98 12.05 -16.85 4.04
CA PRO A 98 12.89 -15.85 3.39
C PRO A 98 12.49 -15.56 1.93
N THR A 99 12.36 -14.27 1.60
CA THR A 99 11.95 -13.79 0.28
C THR A 99 13.14 -13.50 -0.65
N PHE A 100 14.38 -13.69 -0.18
CA PHE A 100 15.59 -13.37 -0.93
C PHE A 100 15.59 -13.99 -2.33
N GLY A 101 15.92 -13.16 -3.33
CA GLY A 101 15.97 -13.57 -4.73
C GLY A 101 14.62 -13.77 -5.42
N LEU A 102 13.50 -13.45 -4.77
CA LEU A 102 12.21 -13.31 -5.45
C LEU A 102 12.13 -11.95 -6.15
N PRO A 103 11.52 -11.88 -7.35
CA PRO A 103 11.28 -10.60 -8.02
C PRO A 103 10.21 -9.81 -7.28
N ALA A 104 10.23 -8.48 -7.42
CA ALA A 104 9.21 -7.61 -6.81
C ALA A 104 7.80 -7.93 -7.28
N SER A 105 7.66 -8.36 -8.54
CA SER A 105 6.39 -8.76 -9.15
C SER A 105 5.72 -9.95 -8.46
N ALA A 106 6.48 -10.75 -7.69
CA ALA A 106 5.94 -11.87 -6.91
C ALA A 106 5.10 -11.42 -5.71
N PHE A 107 5.03 -10.12 -5.41
CA PHE A 107 4.29 -9.57 -4.28
C PHE A 107 3.19 -8.64 -4.78
N ILE A 108 1.94 -9.05 -4.60
CA ILE A 108 0.76 -8.20 -4.83
C ILE A 108 0.58 -7.32 -3.60
N THR A 109 0.71 -6.00 -3.76
CA THR A 109 0.54 -5.02 -2.70
C THR A 109 -0.75 -4.24 -2.89
N TYR A 110 -1.39 -3.85 -1.80
CA TYR A 110 -2.67 -3.14 -1.85
C TYR A 110 -2.88 -2.34 -0.57
N LEU A 111 -3.71 -1.30 -0.66
CA LEU A 111 -4.19 -0.56 0.52
C LEU A 111 -5.64 -0.93 0.87
N GLU A 112 -6.42 -1.40 -0.10
CA GLU A 112 -7.77 -1.91 0.10
C GLU A 112 -7.93 -3.20 -0.70
N ASN A 113 -8.66 -4.17 -0.15
CA ASN A 113 -9.23 -5.29 -0.89
C ASN A 113 -10.59 -5.65 -0.26
N HIS A 114 -11.27 -6.66 -0.80
CA HIS A 114 -12.60 -7.06 -0.32
C HIS A 114 -12.60 -7.53 1.14
N ASP A 115 -11.61 -8.31 1.57
CA ASP A 115 -11.47 -8.77 2.95
C ASP A 115 -11.14 -7.63 3.90
N GLN A 116 -10.14 -6.83 3.59
CA GLN A 116 -9.65 -5.79 4.49
C GLN A 116 -10.67 -4.68 4.73
N MET A 117 -11.62 -4.47 3.80
CA MET A 117 -12.77 -3.61 4.05
C MET A 117 -13.89 -4.37 4.75
N SER A 118 -14.34 -5.50 4.19
CA SER A 118 -15.51 -6.21 4.73
C SER A 118 -15.27 -6.76 6.12
N ASN A 119 -14.06 -7.20 6.48
CA ASN A 119 -13.62 -7.67 7.81
C ASN A 119 -13.43 -6.56 8.86
N SER A 120 -14.22 -5.48 8.72
CA SER A 120 -14.37 -4.41 9.70
C SER A 120 -15.84 -4.29 10.14
N ALA A 121 -16.10 -3.52 11.19
CA ALA A 121 -17.47 -3.33 11.69
C ALA A 121 -18.37 -2.57 10.69
N ARG A 122 -17.80 -1.60 9.96
CA ARG A 122 -18.56 -0.64 9.13
C ARG A 122 -18.27 -0.74 7.64
N GLY A 123 -17.26 -1.50 7.24
CA GLY A 123 -16.80 -1.56 5.84
C GLY A 123 -16.29 -0.24 5.29
N ASP A 124 -15.89 0.68 6.19
CA ASP A 124 -15.48 2.04 5.83
C ASP A 124 -14.22 2.00 4.96
N ARG A 125 -14.17 2.92 3.99
CA ARG A 125 -13.02 3.10 3.09
C ARG A 125 -11.83 3.64 3.85
N LEU A 126 -10.61 3.21 3.51
CA LEU A 126 -9.41 3.61 4.24
C LEU A 126 -9.20 5.13 4.25
N ARG A 127 -9.53 5.80 3.14
CA ARG A 127 -9.47 7.27 3.03
C ARG A 127 -10.34 8.02 4.05
N THR A 128 -11.39 7.39 4.57
CA THR A 128 -12.27 8.00 5.59
C THR A 128 -11.83 7.71 7.01
N LEU A 129 -10.81 6.86 7.18
CA LEU A 129 -10.26 6.45 8.48
C LEU A 129 -8.95 7.17 8.84
N THR A 130 -8.49 8.09 7.98
CA THR A 130 -7.23 8.82 8.14
C THR A 130 -7.34 10.25 7.59
N SER A 131 -6.28 11.05 7.71
CA SER A 131 -6.24 12.38 7.12
C SER A 131 -6.03 12.33 5.60
N PRO A 132 -6.59 13.27 4.82
CA PRO A 132 -6.41 13.29 3.37
C PRO A 132 -4.92 13.27 2.95
N GLY A 133 -4.07 14.03 3.62
CA GLY A 133 -2.63 14.08 3.33
C GLY A 133 -1.93 12.73 3.57
N ARG A 134 -2.19 12.06 4.70
CA ARG A 134 -1.63 10.72 5.00
C ARG A 134 -2.07 9.70 3.96
N TYR A 135 -3.35 9.70 3.57
CA TYR A 135 -3.87 8.81 2.53
C TYR A 135 -3.15 9.03 1.19
N LYS A 136 -3.02 10.29 0.74
CA LYS A 136 -2.32 10.61 -0.52
C LYS A 136 -0.84 10.22 -0.46
N ALA A 137 -0.18 10.45 0.67
CA ALA A 137 1.22 10.10 0.88
C ALA A 137 1.44 8.58 0.78
N LEU A 138 0.64 7.76 1.47
CA LEU A 138 0.71 6.30 1.37
C LEU A 138 0.31 5.77 0.00
N THR A 139 -0.66 6.42 -0.66
CA THR A 139 -1.06 6.06 -2.03
C THR A 139 0.13 6.20 -2.99
N ALA A 140 0.91 7.29 -2.85
CA ALA A 140 2.14 7.47 -3.61
C ALA A 140 3.21 6.42 -3.27
N THR A 141 3.40 6.11 -1.98
CA THR A 141 4.30 5.03 -1.54
C THR A 141 3.93 3.69 -2.18
N TRP A 142 2.65 3.32 -2.14
CA TRP A 142 2.14 2.07 -2.68
C TRP A 142 2.27 2.00 -4.21
N LEU A 143 1.83 3.03 -4.94
CA LEU A 143 1.83 3.01 -6.40
C LEU A 143 3.22 3.20 -7.02
N LEU A 144 4.20 3.72 -6.27
CA LEU A 144 5.58 3.86 -6.75
C LEU A 144 6.53 2.76 -6.23
N ALA A 145 6.08 1.91 -5.31
CA ALA A 145 6.81 0.73 -4.86
C ALA A 145 6.93 -0.34 -5.97
N PRO A 146 7.99 -1.16 -6.02
CA PRO A 146 8.22 -2.07 -7.14
C PRO A 146 7.27 -3.29 -7.18
N GLY A 147 6.56 -3.60 -6.09
CA GLY A 147 5.55 -4.66 -6.05
C GLY A 147 4.38 -4.40 -7.00
N THR A 148 3.57 -5.41 -7.27
CA THR A 148 2.42 -5.33 -8.18
C THR A 148 1.21 -4.73 -7.46
N PRO A 149 0.77 -3.50 -7.77
CA PRO A 149 -0.35 -2.88 -7.06
C PRO A 149 -1.69 -3.51 -7.47
N MET A 150 -2.54 -3.82 -6.50
CA MET A 150 -3.94 -4.23 -6.69
C MET A 150 -4.90 -3.21 -6.08
N PHE A 151 -5.85 -2.75 -6.88
CA PHE A 151 -6.91 -1.83 -6.43
C PHE A 151 -8.12 -2.61 -5.94
N PHE A 152 -8.82 -2.06 -4.95
CA PHE A 152 -10.22 -2.41 -4.73
C PHE A 152 -11.14 -1.48 -5.52
N GLN A 153 -12.28 -2.02 -5.99
CA GLN A 153 -13.19 -1.27 -6.86
C GLN A 153 -13.64 0.06 -6.22
N GLY A 154 -13.47 1.15 -6.95
CA GLY A 154 -13.82 2.51 -6.54
C GLY A 154 -12.76 3.24 -5.72
N GLN A 155 -11.66 2.58 -5.33
CA GLN A 155 -10.57 3.21 -4.60
C GLN A 155 -9.89 4.33 -5.41
N GLU A 156 -9.79 4.15 -6.73
CA GLU A 156 -9.09 5.06 -7.64
C GLU A 156 -9.72 6.46 -7.74
N TYR A 157 -11.01 6.57 -7.45
CA TYR A 157 -11.71 7.86 -7.35
C TYR A 157 -12.19 8.15 -5.93
N GLY A 158 -11.79 7.35 -4.95
CA GLY A 158 -12.13 7.55 -3.55
C GLY A 158 -13.62 7.40 -3.27
N ALA A 159 -14.23 6.30 -3.74
CA ALA A 159 -15.63 5.97 -3.47
C ALA A 159 -15.98 6.20 -1.98
N SER A 160 -17.18 6.70 -1.71
CA SER A 160 -17.61 6.97 -0.33
C SER A 160 -18.34 5.78 0.30
N ARG A 161 -18.94 4.93 -0.54
CA ARG A 161 -19.75 3.79 -0.09
C ARG A 161 -18.87 2.68 0.52
N PRO A 162 -19.31 2.09 1.64
CA PRO A 162 -18.57 1.01 2.29
C PRO A 162 -18.59 -0.26 1.43
N PHE A 163 -17.82 -1.26 1.85
CA PHE A 163 -18.01 -2.63 1.36
C PHE A 163 -18.24 -3.54 2.55
N LEU A 164 -19.47 -4.01 2.68
CA LEU A 164 -19.92 -4.82 3.80
C LEU A 164 -19.87 -6.31 3.45
N TYR A 165 -19.83 -7.16 4.47
CA TYR A 165 -20.10 -8.59 4.29
C TYR A 165 -21.61 -8.80 4.13
N PHE A 166 -22.05 -9.32 2.99
CA PHE A 166 -23.44 -9.65 2.69
C PHE A 166 -23.54 -11.07 2.13
N ALA A 167 -24.64 -11.76 2.44
CA ALA A 167 -24.90 -13.12 1.98
C ALA A 167 -26.41 -13.37 1.88
N ASP A 168 -26.84 -14.00 0.80
CA ASP A 168 -28.26 -14.29 0.54
C ASP A 168 -28.59 -15.75 0.86
N HIS A 169 -28.42 -16.13 2.12
CA HIS A 169 -28.80 -17.45 2.63
C HIS A 169 -30.21 -17.41 3.22
N ILE A 170 -30.93 -18.54 3.15
CA ILE A 170 -32.27 -18.68 3.72
C ILE A 170 -32.24 -19.29 5.13
N ASP A 171 -33.31 -19.01 5.89
CA ASP A 171 -33.67 -19.66 7.16
C ASP A 171 -32.54 -19.74 8.21
N THR A 172 -32.27 -20.96 8.69
CA THR A 172 -31.32 -21.23 9.78
C THR A 172 -29.89 -20.83 9.42
N LEU A 173 -29.51 -20.95 8.15
CA LEU A 173 -28.15 -20.63 7.71
C LEU A 173 -27.89 -19.12 7.81
N ALA A 174 -28.87 -18.26 7.52
CA ALA A 174 -28.73 -16.81 7.68
C ALA A 174 -28.39 -16.44 9.14
N ARG A 175 -29.10 -17.03 10.11
CA ARG A 175 -28.84 -16.80 11.54
C ARG A 175 -27.45 -17.31 11.97
N LEU A 176 -27.04 -18.47 11.45
CA LEU A 176 -25.70 -19.02 11.73
C LEU A 176 -24.60 -18.12 11.15
N VAL A 177 -24.80 -17.58 9.95
CA VAL A 177 -23.87 -16.64 9.30
C VAL A 177 -23.79 -15.34 10.09
N GLN A 178 -24.92 -14.75 10.48
CA GLN A 178 -24.93 -13.53 11.31
C GLN A 178 -24.19 -13.76 12.64
N LYS A 179 -24.47 -14.87 13.34
CA LYS A 179 -23.79 -15.21 14.59
C LYS A 179 -22.29 -15.42 14.38
N GLY A 180 -21.90 -16.25 13.40
CA GLY A 180 -20.50 -16.53 13.10
C GLY A 180 -19.73 -15.28 12.68
N ARG A 181 -20.39 -14.35 12.00
CA ARG A 181 -19.82 -13.05 11.63
C ARG A 181 -19.53 -12.18 12.86
N SER A 182 -20.48 -12.07 13.79
CA SER A 182 -20.29 -11.34 15.04
C SER A 182 -19.19 -11.96 15.91
N GLU A 183 -19.15 -13.29 16.00
CA GLU A 183 -18.09 -14.02 16.71
C GLU A 183 -16.71 -13.80 16.08
N PHE A 184 -16.61 -13.87 14.75
CA PHE A 184 -15.38 -13.59 14.02
C PHE A 184 -14.89 -12.16 14.27
N LEU A 185 -15.78 -11.16 14.17
CA LEU A 185 -15.41 -9.76 14.41
C LEU A 185 -15.09 -9.47 15.88
N GLY A 186 -15.51 -10.33 16.81
CA GLY A 186 -15.15 -10.25 18.23
C GLY A 186 -13.65 -10.38 18.50
N GLN A 187 -12.85 -10.81 17.51
CA GLN A 187 -11.38 -10.79 17.60
C GLN A 187 -10.80 -9.35 17.70
N PHE A 188 -11.53 -8.35 17.21
CA PHE A 188 -11.22 -6.94 17.37
C PHE A 188 -11.89 -6.42 18.64
N ARG A 189 -11.09 -6.05 19.65
CA ARG A 189 -11.60 -5.69 20.98
C ARG A 189 -12.54 -4.48 20.95
N SER A 190 -12.26 -3.51 20.07
CA SER A 190 -13.12 -2.35 19.85
C SER A 190 -14.50 -2.73 19.29
N ILE A 191 -14.56 -3.77 18.45
CA ILE A 191 -15.82 -4.25 17.84
C ILE A 191 -16.58 -5.16 18.82
N ALA A 192 -15.86 -5.91 19.66
CA ALA A 192 -16.46 -6.77 20.68
C ALA A 192 -17.23 -5.99 21.77
N HIS A 193 -17.07 -4.66 21.84
CA HIS A 193 -17.88 -3.82 22.71
C HIS A 193 -19.37 -3.92 22.34
N SER A 194 -20.24 -4.11 23.34
CA SER A 194 -21.66 -4.42 23.13
C SER A 194 -22.39 -3.41 22.27
N GLU A 195 -22.10 -2.12 22.44
CA GLU A 195 -22.70 -1.05 21.64
C GLU A 195 -22.32 -1.14 20.15
N VAL A 196 -21.09 -1.55 19.84
CA VAL A 196 -20.62 -1.69 18.46
C VAL A 196 -21.15 -2.97 17.84
N ALA A 197 -21.14 -4.07 18.60
CA ALA A 197 -21.68 -5.36 18.16
C ALA A 197 -23.17 -5.28 17.77
N GLN A 198 -23.96 -4.45 18.47
CA GLN A 198 -25.36 -4.20 18.15
C GLN A 198 -25.57 -3.39 16.86
N CYS A 199 -24.55 -2.65 16.42
CA CYS A 199 -24.59 -1.84 15.21
C CYS A 199 -24.10 -2.60 13.96
N LEU A 200 -23.68 -3.86 14.10
CA LEU A 200 -23.18 -4.64 12.97
C LEU A 200 -24.30 -4.86 11.93
N PRO A 201 -24.04 -4.59 10.64
CA PRO A 201 -25.00 -4.85 9.59
C PRO A 201 -25.38 -6.33 9.53
N ASP A 202 -26.67 -6.62 9.35
CA ASP A 202 -27.14 -7.98 9.09
C ASP A 202 -26.69 -8.41 7.67
N PRO A 203 -25.87 -9.47 7.54
CA PRO A 203 -25.43 -9.95 6.23
C PRO A 203 -26.57 -10.33 5.30
N ALA A 204 -27.71 -10.77 5.84
CA ALA A 204 -28.88 -11.21 5.06
C ALA A 204 -29.81 -10.06 4.65
N ALA A 205 -29.63 -8.85 5.21
CA ALA A 205 -30.46 -7.71 4.86
C ALA A 205 -30.11 -7.19 3.45
N PRO A 206 -31.08 -7.05 2.53
CA PRO A 206 -30.83 -6.53 1.18
C PRO A 206 -30.17 -5.14 1.17
N GLU A 207 -30.41 -4.32 2.20
CA GLU A 207 -29.79 -3.01 2.38
C GLU A 207 -28.26 -3.11 2.55
N THR A 208 -27.73 -4.19 3.15
CA THR A 208 -26.28 -4.41 3.33
C THR A 208 -25.57 -4.56 1.99
N PHE A 209 -26.17 -5.31 1.07
CA PHE A 209 -25.72 -5.36 -0.33
C PHE A 209 -25.92 -4.01 -1.04
N GLY A 210 -27.09 -3.39 -0.86
CA GLY A 210 -27.42 -2.09 -1.46
C GLY A 210 -26.41 -0.98 -1.12
N LYS A 211 -25.98 -0.90 0.14
CA LYS A 211 -24.94 0.03 0.63
C LYS A 211 -23.58 -0.21 0.01
N SER A 212 -23.29 -1.43 -0.45
CA SER A 212 -22.00 -1.82 -1.02
C SER A 212 -21.87 -1.59 -2.53
N LYS A 213 -22.97 -1.21 -3.21
CA LYS A 213 -22.94 -0.89 -4.64
C LYS A 213 -22.24 0.44 -4.86
N LEU A 214 -21.28 0.52 -5.77
CA LEU A 214 -20.63 1.78 -6.13
C LEU A 214 -21.62 2.83 -6.67
N ASP A 215 -21.36 4.10 -6.38
CA ASP A 215 -22.04 5.21 -7.04
C ASP A 215 -21.25 5.62 -8.29
N PRO A 216 -21.80 5.46 -9.52
CA PRO A 216 -21.06 5.78 -10.73
C PRO A 216 -20.80 7.29 -10.90
N THR A 217 -21.54 8.16 -10.18
CA THR A 217 -21.36 9.61 -10.25
C THR A 217 -20.14 10.09 -9.48
N GLU A 218 -19.68 9.33 -8.47
CA GLU A 218 -18.58 9.71 -7.58
C GLU A 218 -17.26 9.90 -8.32
N ARG A 219 -17.00 9.15 -9.39
CA ARG A 219 -15.80 9.36 -10.22
C ARG A 219 -15.72 10.77 -10.78
N ALA A 220 -16.85 11.37 -11.16
CA ALA A 220 -16.92 12.73 -11.63
C ALA A 220 -16.95 13.77 -10.49
N ASN A 221 -17.41 13.38 -9.31
CA ASN A 221 -17.49 14.28 -8.14
C ASN A 221 -16.17 14.38 -7.37
N TYR A 222 -15.33 13.34 -7.40
CA TYR A 222 -14.06 13.25 -6.69
C TYR A 222 -12.86 13.30 -7.66
N LYS A 223 -12.84 14.36 -8.48
CA LYS A 223 -11.86 14.53 -9.57
C LYS A 223 -10.43 14.60 -9.06
N GLU A 224 -10.22 15.13 -7.87
CA GLU A 224 -8.92 15.33 -7.25
C GLU A 224 -8.25 14.00 -6.91
N ILE A 225 -8.99 13.08 -6.29
CA ILE A 225 -8.51 11.72 -5.95
C ILE A 225 -8.32 10.91 -7.23
N TYR A 226 -9.22 11.07 -8.20
CA TYR A 226 -9.08 10.42 -9.49
C TYR A 226 -7.83 10.92 -10.26
N ALA A 227 -7.56 12.22 -10.23
CA ALA A 227 -6.37 12.81 -10.82
C ALA A 227 -5.09 12.30 -10.14
N LEU A 228 -5.08 12.19 -8.81
CA LEU A 228 -3.96 11.64 -8.04
C LEU A 228 -3.57 10.24 -8.53
N HIS A 229 -4.54 9.32 -8.59
CA HIS A 229 -4.27 7.94 -9.00
C HIS A 229 -3.84 7.86 -10.47
N ASN A 230 -4.48 8.61 -11.37
CA ASN A 230 -4.06 8.65 -12.78
C ASN A 230 -2.64 9.15 -12.95
N ASP A 231 -2.26 10.23 -12.27
CA ASP A 231 -0.93 10.83 -12.41
C ASP A 231 0.14 9.92 -11.78
N LEU A 232 -0.15 9.26 -10.65
CA LEU A 232 0.75 8.25 -10.05
C LEU A 232 0.91 7.00 -10.93
N LEU A 233 -0.18 6.49 -11.52
CA LEU A 233 -0.12 5.37 -12.46
C LEU A 233 0.63 5.74 -13.75
N LYS A 234 0.44 6.98 -14.23
CA LYS A 234 1.21 7.52 -15.35
C LYS A 234 2.69 7.60 -15.00
N LEU A 235 3.02 8.15 -13.83
CA LEU A 235 4.39 8.26 -13.35
C LEU A 235 5.04 6.87 -13.22
N ARG A 236 4.33 5.89 -12.62
CA ARG A 236 4.78 4.50 -12.53
C ARG A 236 5.07 3.89 -13.90
N ARG A 237 4.25 4.18 -14.92
CA ARG A 237 4.37 3.60 -16.27
C ARG A 237 5.45 4.28 -17.11
N GLU A 238 5.57 5.60 -17.04
CA GLU A 238 6.33 6.40 -18.00
C GLU A 238 7.69 6.87 -17.47
N ASP A 239 7.87 6.97 -16.16
CA ASP A 239 9.18 7.28 -15.59
C ASP A 239 10.09 6.05 -15.66
N SER A 240 11.28 6.20 -16.24
CA SER A 240 12.23 5.12 -16.47
C SER A 240 12.70 4.42 -15.19
N ILE A 241 12.68 5.11 -14.05
CA ILE A 241 13.13 4.56 -12.77
C ILE A 241 12.01 3.76 -12.11
N PHE A 242 10.78 4.30 -12.08
CA PHE A 242 9.65 3.59 -11.48
C PHE A 242 9.14 2.42 -12.35
N SER A 243 9.12 2.58 -13.67
CA SER A 243 8.68 1.53 -14.60
C SER A 243 9.58 0.30 -14.61
N ALA A 244 10.84 0.44 -14.23
CA ALA A 244 11.80 -0.66 -14.16
C ALA A 244 11.50 -1.65 -13.02
N GLN A 245 10.75 -1.24 -11.98
CA GLN A 245 10.30 -2.10 -10.87
C GLN A 245 11.44 -2.90 -10.19
N ARG A 246 12.64 -2.30 -10.13
CA ARG A 246 13.88 -2.92 -9.63
C ARG A 246 14.01 -2.81 -8.10
N ALA A 247 13.45 -3.77 -7.36
CA ALA A 247 13.59 -3.80 -5.89
C ALA A 247 15.06 -3.89 -5.41
N ASP A 248 15.94 -4.47 -6.22
CA ASP A 248 17.39 -4.56 -5.94
C ASP A 248 18.12 -3.20 -6.06
N ARG A 249 17.45 -2.18 -6.61
CA ARG A 249 18.01 -0.82 -6.80
C ARG A 249 17.28 0.22 -5.95
N ILE A 250 16.78 -0.19 -4.79
CA ILE A 250 16.12 0.71 -3.84
C ILE A 250 16.89 0.70 -2.52
N GLN A 251 17.20 1.89 -2.01
CA GLN A 251 17.62 2.08 -0.63
C GLN A 251 16.58 2.91 0.10
N GLY A 252 16.48 2.76 1.42
CA GLY A 252 15.55 3.51 2.24
C GLY A 252 16.17 3.84 3.59
N ALA A 253 15.78 4.97 4.14
CA ALA A 253 16.22 5.44 5.45
C ALA A 253 15.05 6.05 6.21
N VAL A 254 15.04 5.83 7.52
CA VAL A 254 14.13 6.51 8.45
C VAL A 254 14.73 7.87 8.76
N ILE A 255 13.96 8.94 8.52
CA ILE A 255 14.41 10.32 8.72
C ILE A 255 13.61 11.04 9.82
N GLY A 256 12.63 10.36 10.41
CA GLY A 256 11.87 10.84 11.55
C GLY A 256 10.91 9.76 12.07
N PRO A 257 10.18 10.02 13.17
CA PRO A 257 9.28 9.04 13.80
C PRO A 257 8.18 8.50 12.87
N GLU A 258 7.67 9.35 11.97
CA GLU A 258 6.65 9.02 10.98
C GLU A 258 7.11 9.39 9.55
N ALA A 259 8.43 9.52 9.34
CA ALA A 259 8.99 9.96 8.08
C ALA A 259 10.14 9.06 7.60
N PHE A 260 10.13 8.75 6.30
CA PHE A 260 11.16 7.98 5.63
C PHE A 260 11.39 8.47 4.22
N LEU A 261 12.47 8.00 3.63
CA LEU A 261 12.73 8.14 2.21
C LEU A 261 12.97 6.78 1.55
N LEU A 262 12.77 6.76 0.24
CA LEU A 262 13.16 5.70 -0.66
C LEU A 262 13.90 6.33 -1.83
N ARG A 263 15.13 5.89 -2.06
CA ARG A 263 15.93 6.27 -3.22
C ARG A 263 15.99 5.12 -4.20
N TYR A 264 15.53 5.38 -5.41
CA TYR A 264 15.49 4.46 -6.54
C TYR A 264 16.63 4.78 -7.48
N PHE A 265 17.52 3.83 -7.74
CA PHE A 265 18.74 4.03 -8.53
C PHE A 265 18.58 3.55 -9.97
N GLY A 266 18.89 4.43 -10.91
CA GLY A 266 18.92 4.15 -12.35
C GLY A 266 20.29 3.74 -12.86
N ALA A 267 20.54 4.01 -14.14
CA ALA A 267 21.86 3.91 -14.73
C ALA A 267 22.63 5.23 -14.52
N GLY A 268 23.95 5.15 -14.30
CA GLY A 268 24.78 6.32 -14.04
C GLY A 268 24.32 7.07 -12.79
N ASN A 269 24.11 8.39 -12.93
CA ASN A 269 23.68 9.28 -11.84
C ASN A 269 22.15 9.50 -11.79
N ASP A 270 21.37 8.86 -12.67
CA ASP A 270 19.91 9.02 -12.66
C ASP A 270 19.29 8.28 -11.47
N CYS A 271 18.36 8.94 -10.78
CA CYS A 271 17.66 8.38 -9.62
C CYS A 271 16.36 9.12 -9.34
N ARG A 272 15.51 8.54 -8.50
CA ARG A 272 14.37 9.24 -7.89
C ARG A 272 14.47 9.15 -6.38
N LEU A 273 14.14 10.24 -5.70
CA LEU A 273 14.04 10.28 -4.25
C LEU A 273 12.58 10.52 -3.88
N LEU A 274 11.94 9.51 -3.29
CA LEU A 274 10.60 9.61 -2.69
C LEU A 274 10.77 9.87 -1.20
N ILE A 275 10.24 10.97 -0.70
CA ILE A 275 10.18 11.30 0.72
C ILE A 275 8.73 11.23 1.16
N VAL A 276 8.48 10.60 2.29
CA VAL A 276 7.15 10.38 2.85
C VAL A 276 7.17 10.84 4.29
N ASN A 277 6.23 11.71 4.67
CA ASN A 277 6.03 12.16 6.03
C ASN A 277 4.57 12.02 6.42
N LEU A 278 4.28 11.13 7.36
CA LEU A 278 2.94 10.87 7.89
C LEU A 278 2.65 11.59 9.20
N GLY A 279 3.67 12.28 9.74
CA GLY A 279 3.57 13.08 10.96
C GLY A 279 3.51 14.57 10.67
N ARG A 280 4.05 15.36 11.60
CA ARG A 280 4.12 16.83 11.52
C ARG A 280 5.25 17.29 10.60
N ASP A 281 5.25 18.57 10.22
CA ASP A 281 6.37 19.20 9.51
C ASP A 281 7.71 18.82 10.14
N LEU A 282 8.65 18.40 9.29
CA LEU A 282 9.98 17.97 9.68
C LEU A 282 11.03 18.92 9.09
N PHE A 283 11.99 19.32 9.93
CA PHE A 283 13.07 20.24 9.59
C PHE A 283 14.41 19.59 9.96
N PRO A 284 14.92 18.63 9.16
CA PRO A 284 16.17 17.94 9.48
C PRO A 284 17.34 18.93 9.51
N ASN A 285 17.90 19.16 10.71
CA ASN A 285 19.09 20.00 10.88
C ASN A 285 19.94 19.48 12.06
N PRO A 286 21.17 18.99 11.80
CA PRO A 286 21.78 18.80 10.47
C PRO A 286 21.07 17.71 9.66
N THR A 287 21.13 17.79 8.32
CA THR A 287 20.70 16.70 7.44
C THR A 287 21.91 15.82 7.09
N SER A 288 22.21 14.81 7.90
CA SER A 288 23.37 13.93 7.70
C SER A 288 23.06 12.58 7.03
N GLU A 289 21.81 12.36 6.60
CA GLU A 289 21.40 11.13 5.92
C GLU A 289 21.92 11.10 4.46
N PRO A 290 22.87 10.20 4.11
CA PRO A 290 23.52 10.21 2.80
C PRO A 290 22.56 9.99 1.62
N LEU A 291 21.45 9.26 1.83
CA LEU A 291 20.47 9.05 0.77
C LEU A 291 19.75 10.35 0.34
N MET A 292 19.76 11.39 1.18
CA MET A 292 19.21 12.71 0.85
C MET A 292 20.15 13.55 -0.03
N ALA A 293 21.43 13.21 -0.15
CA ALA A 293 22.37 13.95 -0.97
C ALA A 293 22.08 13.75 -2.48
N PRO A 294 22.02 14.82 -3.29
CA PRO A 294 21.91 14.66 -4.74
C PRO A 294 23.17 13.99 -5.32
N PRO A 295 23.10 13.42 -6.54
CA PRO A 295 24.31 12.96 -7.24
C PRO A 295 25.33 14.10 -7.43
N ALA A 296 26.61 13.76 -7.58
CA ALA A 296 27.66 14.76 -7.75
C ALA A 296 27.39 15.71 -8.94
N GLY A 297 27.56 17.02 -8.72
CA GLY A 297 27.33 18.08 -9.71
C GLY A 297 25.85 18.29 -10.07
N GLN A 298 24.93 17.84 -9.21
CA GLN A 298 23.49 17.93 -9.42
C GLN A 298 22.80 18.41 -8.16
N ARG A 299 21.61 19.00 -8.34
CA ARG A 299 20.67 19.37 -7.28
C ARG A 299 19.35 18.63 -7.45
N TRP A 300 18.54 18.60 -6.41
CA TRP A 300 17.19 18.03 -6.50
C TRP A 300 16.22 19.03 -7.11
N ALA A 301 15.36 18.56 -8.02
CA ALA A 301 14.19 19.27 -8.50
C ALA A 301 12.92 18.47 -8.18
N MET A 302 11.85 19.19 -7.84
CA MET A 302 10.54 18.58 -7.61
C MET A 302 10.00 17.98 -8.91
N LEU A 303 9.74 16.66 -8.90
CA LEU A 303 9.08 15.96 -10.00
C LEU A 303 7.58 15.85 -9.75
N TRP A 304 7.19 15.55 -8.51
CA TRP A 304 5.79 15.37 -8.11
C TRP A 304 5.62 15.54 -6.60
N TYR A 305 4.45 16.01 -6.13
CA TYR A 305 4.13 16.04 -4.70
C TYR A 305 2.63 15.85 -4.43
N SER A 306 2.29 15.19 -3.32
CA SER A 306 0.92 14.78 -2.97
C SER A 306 0.00 15.95 -2.62
N GLU A 307 0.57 17.06 -2.14
CA GLU A 307 -0.17 18.25 -1.74
C GLU A 307 -0.39 19.25 -2.87
N HIS A 308 -0.17 18.86 -4.12
CA HIS A 308 -0.50 19.70 -5.27
C HIS A 308 -2.01 20.03 -5.30
N PRO A 309 -2.42 21.28 -5.59
CA PRO A 309 -3.85 21.68 -5.58
C PRO A 309 -4.76 20.84 -6.48
N ARG A 310 -4.22 20.30 -7.59
CA ARG A 310 -4.90 19.31 -8.47
C ARG A 310 -5.42 18.08 -7.73
N TYR A 311 -4.82 17.72 -6.59
CA TYR A 311 -5.19 16.59 -5.74
C TYR A 311 -5.91 17.05 -4.46
N GLY A 312 -6.43 18.29 -4.44
CA GLY A 312 -7.07 18.87 -3.26
C GLY A 312 -6.09 19.12 -2.11
N GLY A 313 -4.80 19.25 -2.39
CA GLY A 313 -3.78 19.55 -1.38
C GLY A 313 -3.60 21.04 -1.12
N CYS A 314 -2.95 21.36 -0.01
CA CYS A 314 -2.73 22.74 0.45
C CYS A 314 -1.46 23.40 -0.13
N GLY A 315 -0.83 22.77 -1.13
CA GLY A 315 0.47 23.16 -1.66
C GLY A 315 1.64 22.62 -0.84
N ALA A 316 2.85 22.86 -1.34
CA ALA A 316 4.09 22.65 -0.62
C ALA A 316 4.88 23.98 -0.65
N PRO A 317 5.65 24.30 0.40
CA PRO A 317 6.57 25.43 0.34
C PRO A 317 7.54 25.24 -0.85
N PRO A 318 8.10 26.33 -1.41
CA PRO A 318 9.18 26.23 -2.39
C PRO A 318 10.25 25.27 -1.88
N PHE A 319 10.61 24.30 -2.72
CA PHE A 319 11.53 23.24 -2.33
C PHE A 319 12.96 23.75 -2.44
N GLU A 320 13.40 24.49 -1.41
CA GLU A 320 14.76 25.01 -1.28
C GLU A 320 15.65 23.96 -0.58
N VAL A 321 16.38 23.17 -1.36
CA VAL A 321 17.33 22.17 -0.82
C VAL A 321 18.66 22.80 -0.41
N GLU A 322 18.95 23.99 -0.92
CA GLU A 322 20.27 24.62 -0.82
C GLU A 322 20.53 25.24 0.56
N THR A 323 19.49 25.58 1.33
CA THR A 323 19.65 26.16 2.66
C THR A 323 19.21 25.20 3.77
N HIS A 324 17.96 24.72 3.75
CA HIS A 324 17.42 23.82 4.79
C HIS A 324 16.30 22.93 4.26
N TRP A 325 16.36 21.63 4.56
CA TRP A 325 15.26 20.71 4.26
C TRP A 325 14.02 21.07 5.08
N ARG A 326 12.91 21.34 4.38
CA ARG A 326 11.57 21.43 4.94
C ARG A 326 10.68 20.37 4.32
N ILE A 327 10.35 19.34 5.08
CA ILE A 327 9.50 18.23 4.65
C ILE A 327 8.10 18.45 5.25
N PRO A 328 7.09 18.81 4.44
CA PRO A 328 5.74 19.04 4.95
C PRO A 328 5.18 17.80 5.65
N GLY A 329 4.41 18.02 6.71
CA GLY A 329 3.64 16.96 7.35
C GLY A 329 2.55 16.41 6.42
N HIS A 330 2.20 15.15 6.61
CA HIS A 330 1.15 14.46 5.84
C HIS A 330 1.31 14.58 4.32
N ALA A 331 2.54 14.40 3.81
CA ALA A 331 2.85 14.59 2.40
C ALA A 331 3.83 13.54 1.87
N ALA A 332 3.81 13.36 0.54
CA ALA A 332 4.85 12.66 -0.19
C ALA A 332 5.42 13.56 -1.29
N LEU A 333 6.75 13.54 -1.45
CA LEU A 333 7.50 14.31 -2.44
C LEU A 333 8.32 13.34 -3.29
N VAL A 334 8.32 13.52 -4.61
CA VAL A 334 9.21 12.82 -5.53
C VAL A 334 10.13 13.83 -6.17
N LEU A 335 11.43 13.58 -6.06
CA LEU A 335 12.49 14.43 -6.57
C LEU A 335 13.27 13.69 -7.65
N ARG A 336 13.76 14.45 -8.62
CA ARG A 336 14.71 13.99 -9.64
C ARG A 336 15.98 14.85 -9.58
N PRO A 337 17.14 14.31 -9.92
CA PRO A 337 18.35 15.11 -9.97
C PRO A 337 18.37 15.91 -11.28
N VAL A 338 18.89 17.14 -11.21
CA VAL A 338 19.11 18.03 -12.37
C VAL A 338 20.50 18.67 -12.23
N PRO A 339 21.19 19.03 -13.33
CA PRO A 339 22.47 19.71 -13.26
C PRO A 339 22.40 20.96 -12.36
N GLU A 340 23.44 21.19 -11.56
CA GLU A 340 23.64 22.51 -10.93
C GLU A 340 23.88 23.54 -12.03
N GLU A 341 23.23 24.70 -11.93
CA GLU A 341 23.60 25.82 -12.78
C GLU A 341 24.99 26.30 -12.35
N PRO A 342 25.91 26.59 -13.27
CA PRO A 342 27.20 27.13 -12.89
C PRO A 342 26.96 28.41 -12.08
N GLU A 343 27.57 28.52 -10.90
CA GLU A 343 27.59 29.77 -10.16
C GLU A 343 28.01 30.88 -11.13
N GLU A 344 27.13 31.86 -11.37
CA GLU A 344 27.55 33.12 -11.96
C GLU A 344 28.54 33.71 -10.96
N GLY A 345 29.83 33.51 -11.25
CA GLY A 345 30.90 33.98 -10.39
C GLY A 345 30.82 35.49 -10.18
N PRO A 346 31.26 36.00 -9.02
CA PRO A 346 31.30 37.43 -8.74
C PRO A 346 32.21 38.22 -9.69
#